data_AF-A0A433WQ84-F1
#
_entry.id   AF-A0A433WQ84-F1
#
_cell.length_a   1.000
_cell.length_b   1.000
_cell.length_c   1.000
_cell.angle_alpha   90.00
_cell.angle_beta   90.00
_cell.angle_gamma   90.00
#
_symmetry.space_group_name_H-M   'P 1'
#
loop_
_entity.id
_entity.type
_entity.pdbx_description
1 polymer ?
#
loop_
_entity_poly.entity_id
_entity_poly.type
_entity_poly.pdbx_seq_one_letter_code
_entity_poly.pdbx_strand_id
1 'polypeptide(L)' 'MNKDSRLLIIESVITPANIPHGSKLMDMNMFMMTGGQERTAAEFAHIIQQAGLRLTKRIDLSVSGESILEVQKV' A
#
# COMPACT_ATOMS: atom_id res chain seq x y z
N MET A 1 -19.44 0.04 -2.15
CA MET A 1 -19.15 1.28 -1.40
C MET A 1 -20.09 2.38 -1.87
N ASN A 2 -20.78 3.06 -0.95
CA ASN A 2 -21.51 4.29 -1.27
C ASN A 2 -20.51 5.45 -1.48
N LYS A 3 -20.97 6.62 -1.97
CA LYS A 3 -20.08 7.75 -2.29
C LYS A 3 -19.35 8.33 -1.07
N ASP A 4 -19.92 8.19 0.12
CA ASP A 4 -19.35 8.73 1.36
C ASP A 4 -18.41 7.73 2.07
N SER A 5 -18.33 6.49 1.58
CA SER A 5 -17.46 5.47 2.16
C SER A 5 -15.98 5.84 2.00
N ARG A 6 -15.16 5.38 2.94
CA ARG A 6 -13.69 5.35 2.84
C ARG A 6 -13.23 3.90 2.91
N LEU A 7 -12.26 3.54 2.08
CA LEU A 7 -11.51 2.30 2.23
C LEU A 7 -10.12 2.68 2.73
N LEU A 8 -9.67 2.01 3.79
CA LEU A 8 -8.34 2.15 4.35
C LEU A 8 -7.55 0.89 4.00
N ILE A 9 -6.48 1.05 3.23
CA ILE A 9 -5.51 -0.01 2.96
C ILE A 9 -4.35 0.22 3.93
N ILE A 10 -4.10 -0.74 4.82
CA ILE A 10 -3.02 -0.67 5.81
C ILE A 10 -1.95 -1.65 5.36
N GLU A 11 -0.85 -1.12 4.83
CA GLU A 11 0.25 -1.94 4.31
C GLU A 11 1.61 -1.21 4.29
N SER A 12 2.70 -1.95 4.42
CA SER A 12 4.10 -1.67 4.10
C SER A 12 4.32 -1.19 2.67
N VAL A 13 4.30 0.12 2.47
CA VAL A 13 4.68 0.69 1.18
C VAL A 13 6.19 0.62 0.99
N ILE A 14 6.65 -0.07 -0.06
CA ILE A 14 8.08 -0.22 -0.37
C ILE A 14 8.74 1.15 -0.50
N THR A 15 9.81 1.34 0.28
CA THR A 15 10.66 2.53 0.25
C THR A 15 11.69 2.47 -0.89
N PRO A 16 12.32 3.60 -1.27
CA PRO A 16 13.34 3.60 -2.30
C PRO A 16 14.45 2.55 -2.13
N ALA A 17 15.10 2.23 -3.25
CA ALA A 17 16.21 1.28 -3.29
C ALA A 17 17.30 1.66 -2.26
N ASN A 18 17.97 0.64 -1.70
CA ASN A 18 19.09 0.79 -0.77
C ASN A 18 18.81 1.49 0.59
N ILE A 19 17.55 1.76 0.92
CA ILE A 19 17.16 2.20 2.28
C ILE A 19 16.73 0.98 3.11
N PRO A 20 17.32 0.71 4.29
CA PRO A 20 16.87 -0.38 5.15
C PRO A 20 15.41 -0.20 5.55
N HIS A 21 14.57 -1.20 5.30
CA HIS A 21 13.15 -1.18 5.65
C HIS A 21 12.60 -2.61 5.74
N GLY A 22 11.75 -2.89 6.72
CA GLY A 22 11.19 -4.23 6.97
C GLY A 22 10.39 -4.79 5.79
N SER A 23 9.76 -3.90 5.01
CA SER A 23 8.97 -4.26 3.82
C SER A 23 9.74 -5.09 2.79
N LYS A 24 11.07 -4.97 2.71
CA LYS A 24 11.89 -5.71 1.74
C LYS A 24 12.02 -7.19 2.10
N LEU A 25 12.14 -7.49 3.39
CA LEU A 25 12.10 -8.88 3.88
C LEU A 25 10.68 -9.44 3.78
N MET A 26 9.68 -8.61 4.07
CA MET A 26 8.27 -9.01 3.97
C MET A 26 7.87 -9.30 2.52
N ASP A 27 8.32 -8.51 1.54
CA ASP A 27 8.09 -8.75 0.11
C ASP A 27 8.58 -10.14 -0.33
N MET A 28 9.80 -10.51 0.07
CA MET A 28 10.31 -11.86 -0.17
C MET A 28 9.46 -12.93 0.53
N ASN A 29 9.05 -12.69 1.79
CA ASN A 29 8.18 -13.61 2.52
C ASN A 29 6.83 -13.80 1.82
N MET A 30 6.21 -12.71 1.36
CA MET A 30 4.95 -12.73 0.61
C MET A 30 5.09 -13.52 -0.68
N PHE A 31 6.17 -13.30 -1.44
CA PHE A 31 6.46 -14.05 -2.66
C PHE A 31 6.63 -15.55 -2.38
N MET A 32 7.47 -15.91 -1.40
CA MET A 32 7.77 -17.31 -1.09
C MET A 32 6.58 -18.08 -0.52
N MET A 33 5.78 -17.44 0.33
CA MET A 33 4.69 -18.12 1.06
C MET A 33 3.36 -18.10 0.30
N THR A 34 3.08 -17.03 -0.43
CA THR A 34 1.75 -16.80 -1.03
C THR A 34 1.78 -16.48 -2.52
N GLY A 35 2.96 -16.29 -3.13
CA GLY A 35 3.10 -15.74 -4.48
C GLY A 35 2.71 -14.25 -4.56
N GLY A 36 2.60 -13.58 -3.42
CA GLY A 36 2.30 -12.16 -3.31
C GLY A 36 3.52 -11.26 -3.49
N GLN A 37 3.31 -9.96 -3.38
CA GLN A 37 4.35 -8.94 -3.37
C GLN A 37 3.86 -7.72 -2.60
N GLU A 38 4.78 -7.04 -1.92
CA GLU A 38 4.54 -5.69 -1.45
C GLU A 38 4.66 -4.72 -2.62
N ARG A 39 4.16 -3.49 -2.42
CA ARG A 39 4.04 -2.52 -3.51
C ARG A 39 4.60 -1.17 -3.12
N THR A 40 5.16 -0.50 -4.10
CA THR A 40 5.52 0.92 -4.03
C THR A 40 4.25 1.78 -4.06
N ALA A 41 4.38 3.05 -3.68
CA ALA A 41 3.29 4.01 -3.75
C ALA A 41 2.71 4.16 -5.17
N ALA A 42 3.58 4.09 -6.19
CA ALA A 42 3.18 4.22 -7.59
C ALA A 42 2.35 3.02 -8.05
N GLU A 43 2.73 1.80 -7.66
CA GLU A 43 1.99 0.58 -7.96
C GLU A 43 0.64 0.55 -7.25
N PHE A 44 0.59 0.98 -5.98
CA PHE A 44 -0.68 1.16 -5.27
C PHE A 44 -1.58 2.17 -6.00
N ALA A 45 -1.05 3.33 -6.37
CA ALA A 45 -1.83 4.34 -7.10
C ALA A 45 -2.39 3.78 -8.42
N HIS A 46 -1.59 2.98 -9.14
CA HIS A 46 -2.01 2.33 -10.37
C HIS A 46 -3.18 1.36 -10.16
N ILE A 47 -3.08 0.42 -9.22
CA ILE A 47 -4.15 -0.56 -8.98
C ILE A 47 -5.42 0.08 -8.39
N ILE A 48 -5.26 1.11 -7.55
CA ILE A 48 -6.37 1.89 -6.99
C ILE A 48 -7.14 2.56 -8.13
N GLN A 49 -6.43 3.18 -9.07
CA GLN A 49 -7.04 3.81 -10.24
C GLN A 49 -7.74 2.78 -11.14
N GLN A 50 -7.12 1.63 -11.41
CA GLN A 50 -7.75 0.56 -12.19
C GLN A 50 -9.02 0.00 -11.53
N ALA A 51 -9.10 0.03 -10.20
CA ALA A 51 -10.28 -0.36 -9.44
C ALA A 51 -11.40 0.70 -9.45
N GLY A 52 -11.25 1.82 -10.15
CA GLY A 52 -12.24 2.92 -10.14
C GLY A 52 -12.27 3.68 -8.81
N LEU A 53 -11.15 3.67 -8.09
CA LEU A 53 -10.97 4.38 -6.83
C LEU A 53 -9.92 5.49 -7.00
N ARG A 54 -9.88 6.40 -6.03
CA ARG A 54 -8.90 7.49 -5.95
C ARG A 54 -8.22 7.46 -4.60
N LEU A 55 -6.89 7.47 -4.60
CA LEU A 55 -6.08 7.70 -3.40
C LEU A 55 -6.25 9.14 -2.94
N THR A 56 -6.78 9.35 -1.73
CA THR A 56 -7.04 10.68 -1.16
C THR A 56 -6.03 11.07 -0.10
N LYS A 57 -5.46 10.10 0.62
CA LYS A 57 -4.46 10.37 1.65
C LYS A 57 -3.53 9.19 1.83
N ARG A 58 -2.26 9.47 2.13
CA ARG A 58 -1.30 8.50 2.67
C ARG A 58 -0.83 8.99 4.04
N ILE A 59 -0.78 8.09 5.01
CA ILE A 59 -0.29 8.35 6.37
C ILE A 59 0.75 7.27 6.70
N ASP A 60 2.01 7.66 6.86
CA ASP A 60 3.05 6.72 7.27
C ASP A 60 3.02 6.53 8.80
N LEU A 61 3.05 5.28 9.27
CA LEU A 61 3.05 4.95 10.70
C LEU A 61 4.48 4.87 11.22
N SER A 62 4.82 5.71 12.19
CA SER A 62 6.19 5.85 12.70
C SER A 62 6.72 4.63 13.47
N VAL A 63 5.84 3.73 13.91
CA VAL A 63 6.20 2.64 14.83
C VAL A 63 6.37 1.28 14.17
N SER A 64 5.77 1.07 12.99
CA SER A 64 5.62 -0.29 12.44
C SER A 64 5.96 -0.39 10.94
N GLY A 65 6.25 0.72 10.27
CA GLY A 65 6.73 0.74 8.88
C GLY A 65 5.61 0.59 7.84
N GLU A 66 4.37 0.28 8.26
CA GLU A 66 3.20 0.32 7.40
C GLU A 66 2.71 1.76 7.19
N SER A 67 1.88 1.91 6.16
CA SER A 67 1.20 3.13 5.81
C SER A 67 -0.30 2.87 5.71
N ILE A 68 -1.10 3.88 6.05
CA ILE A 68 -2.53 3.89 5.77
C ILE A 68 -2.75 4.66 4.46
N LEU A 69 -3.29 4.00 3.46
CA LEU A 69 -3.77 4.59 2.22
C LEU A 69 -5.29 4.72 2.29
N GLU A 70 -5.76 5.96 2.43
CA GLU A 70 -7.19 6.27 2.34
C GLU A 70 -7.59 6.40 0.87
N VAL A 71 -8.59 5.64 0.46
CA VAL A 71 -9.13 5.67 -0.89
C VAL A 71 -10.65 5.82 -0.90
N GLN A 72 -11.14 6.42 -1.98
CA GLN A 72 -12.55 6.74 -2.18
C GLN A 72 -13.01 6.29 -3.56
N LYS A 73 -14.29 5.96 -3.71
CA LYS A 73 -14.88 5.66 -5.01
C LYS A 73 -14.95 6.94 -5.85
N VAL A 74 -14.55 6.83 -7.13
CA VAL A 74 -14.71 7.89 -8.13
C VAL A 74 -16.17 8.06 -8.51
#